data_AF-A0AA38F2F1-F1
#
_entry.id   AF-A0AA38F2F1-F1
#
_cell.length_a   1.000
_cell.length_b   1.000
_cell.length_c   1.000
_cell.angle_alpha   90.00
_cell.angle_beta   90.00
_cell.angle_gamma   90.00
#
_symmetry.space_group_name_H-M   'P 1'
#
loop_
_entity.id
_entity.type
_entity.pdbx_description
1 polymer ?
#
loop_
_entity_poly.entity_id
_entity_poly.type
_entity_poly.pdbx_seq_one_letter_code
_entity_poly.pdbx_strand_id
1 'polypeptide(L)'
;YPYSFMTVDAEKAASRTYDYIIVGGGTAGCPLAATLSQHYSVLVVERGDSPYGNPDVETTGGFFKILLNATDYPYVAQRFVTEDGVQLVRGRVLGGGTAVNGAFYSRASQEYIRNMGWDEKLVNESFEWVEKLNAFKPDEISPWSSSLKNGLLEAGVLPYNGYTVEHLEGTKISASIFDNNGKRHTAADLFRYANPDNIVVLLNATVGRILFNQESGEIKAIGVEFTSDVDGVFHNVSINQLSQRSEVILSAGTIGSNQLLLLSGIGPSQELKELNINVLLDLPFVGKGISDPPLASANLESPKPLPSVSIQVAGILDDSQLYIEGLSYSLDNNATNRQYIGLIGSKVAFPLSRGELRINSTDPKVTPSVRYNYLSNPFDLEKCMLAVRVMANLTTTKSFQEYKFTSSDNSSTFQFLGPALPQNQSNNEDLANFCRDTLGSFFHYHGGCHIGSVVDEKYRVNGVNNLRVVDGSIYKDSPGTNPQATTMMLGSYNCLVDMYASIDKARELFDKMPQRNVGSWNAMIAGYAQYEFVENARELFDRMPRRDVISRTAMIAAYAQN
;
A
#
# COMPACT_ATOMS: atom_id res chain seq x y z
N TYR A 1 -3.84 -1.71 -24.15
CA TYR A 1 -3.72 -1.03 -22.85
C TYR A 1 -4.11 0.45 -23.00
N PRO A 2 -4.63 1.12 -21.96
CA PRO A 2 -5.01 2.54 -22.05
C PRO A 2 -3.81 3.48 -22.24
N TYR A 3 -2.60 3.02 -21.92
CA TYR A 3 -1.36 3.76 -22.11
C TYR A 3 -0.45 3.06 -23.13
N SER A 4 0.19 3.83 -24.02
CA SER A 4 1.06 3.33 -25.09
C SER A 4 2.38 2.72 -24.60
N PHE A 5 2.81 3.08 -23.39
CA PHE A 5 4.03 2.59 -22.75
C PHE A 5 3.84 1.27 -21.99
N MET A 6 2.62 0.74 -21.90
CA MET A 6 2.36 -0.59 -21.35
C MET A 6 2.58 -1.66 -22.40
N THR A 7 3.31 -2.72 -22.04
CA THR A 7 3.69 -3.79 -22.96
C THR A 7 3.79 -5.13 -22.25
N VAL A 8 3.64 -6.21 -23.01
CA VAL A 8 4.02 -7.58 -22.62
C VAL A 8 5.25 -8.08 -23.41
N ASP A 9 5.75 -7.26 -24.33
CA ASP A 9 6.96 -7.53 -25.11
C ASP A 9 8.20 -7.34 -24.23
N ALA A 10 8.76 -8.48 -23.79
CA ALA A 10 9.94 -8.54 -22.95
C ALA A 10 11.21 -8.08 -23.68
N GLU A 11 11.34 -8.33 -24.98
CA GLU A 11 12.49 -7.89 -25.77
C GLU A 11 12.53 -6.36 -25.85
N LYS A 12 11.37 -5.73 -26.09
CA LYS A 12 11.26 -4.26 -26.05
C LYS A 12 11.72 -3.70 -24.71
N ALA A 13 11.36 -4.34 -23.60
CA ALA A 13 11.77 -3.90 -22.28
C ALA A 13 13.28 -4.12 -22.03
N ALA A 14 13.82 -5.28 -22.42
CA ALA A 14 15.21 -5.70 -22.15
C ALA A 14 16.26 -5.10 -23.10
N SER A 15 15.85 -4.58 -24.26
CA SER A 15 16.76 -4.06 -25.30
C SER A 15 17.48 -2.74 -24.96
N ARG A 16 17.19 -2.12 -23.81
CA ARG A 16 17.81 -0.85 -23.38
C ARG A 16 18.09 -0.84 -21.88
N THR A 17 18.90 0.12 -21.45
CA THR A 17 19.14 0.41 -20.04
C THR A 17 18.21 1.51 -19.55
N TYR A 18 17.98 1.55 -18.23
CA TYR A 18 17.09 2.52 -17.57
C TYR A 18 17.80 3.17 -16.41
N ASP A 19 17.48 4.43 -16.12
CA ASP A 19 17.98 5.06 -14.91
C ASP A 19 17.39 4.37 -13.67
N TYR A 20 16.11 3.98 -13.71
CA TYR A 20 15.46 3.25 -12.62
C TYR A 20 14.73 2.01 -13.12
N ILE A 21 14.91 0.90 -12.40
CA ILE A 21 14.10 -0.31 -12.57
C ILE A 21 13.29 -0.52 -11.29
N ILE A 22 11.97 -0.47 -11.41
CA ILE A 22 11.03 -0.68 -10.32
C ILE A 22 10.45 -2.09 -10.43
N VAL A 23 10.69 -2.91 -9.42
CA VAL A 23 10.19 -4.28 -9.35
C VAL A 23 8.87 -4.28 -8.58
N GLY A 24 7.77 -4.51 -9.29
CA GLY A 24 6.40 -4.45 -8.76
C GLY A 24 5.70 -3.14 -9.08
N GLY A 25 4.71 -3.20 -9.96
CA GLY A 25 3.83 -2.08 -10.29
C GLY A 25 2.66 -1.99 -9.31
N GLY A 26 2.97 -1.98 -8.00
CA GLY A 26 1.99 -2.04 -6.93
C GLY A 26 1.54 -0.68 -6.41
N THR A 27 1.04 -0.66 -5.17
CA THR A 27 0.53 0.53 -4.48
C THR A 27 1.57 1.66 -4.39
N ALA A 28 2.82 1.35 -4.04
CA ALA A 28 3.91 2.33 -4.01
C ALA A 28 4.64 2.45 -5.36
N GLY A 29 4.74 1.34 -6.10
CA GLY A 29 5.51 1.29 -7.35
C GLY A 29 4.93 2.15 -8.48
N CYS A 30 3.59 2.19 -8.63
CA CYS A 30 2.95 3.02 -9.65
C CYS A 30 3.23 4.53 -9.47
N PRO A 31 2.93 5.16 -8.31
CA PRO A 31 3.22 6.58 -8.10
C PRO A 31 4.71 6.89 -8.16
N LEU A 32 5.57 6.01 -7.63
CA LEU A 32 7.02 6.15 -7.72
C LEU A 32 7.48 6.22 -9.18
N ALA A 33 7.04 5.27 -10.00
CA ALA A 33 7.39 5.21 -11.41
C ALA A 33 6.88 6.41 -12.21
N ALA A 34 5.62 6.79 -11.99
CA ALA A 34 5.03 7.95 -12.65
C ALA A 34 5.82 9.22 -12.34
N THR A 35 6.21 9.42 -11.09
CA THR A 35 6.98 10.61 -10.66
C THR A 35 8.40 10.60 -11.23
N LEU A 36 9.13 9.48 -11.11
CA LEU A 36 10.49 9.37 -11.65
C LEU A 36 10.55 9.56 -13.18
N SER A 37 9.52 9.08 -13.89
CA SER A 37 9.47 9.18 -15.35
C SER A 37 9.48 10.62 -15.87
N GLN A 38 9.13 11.61 -15.05
CA GLN A 38 9.18 13.02 -15.45
C GLN A 38 10.58 13.47 -15.89
N HIS A 39 11.62 12.87 -15.32
CA HIS A 39 13.01 13.29 -15.55
C HIS A 39 13.97 12.16 -15.92
N TYR A 40 13.57 10.91 -15.71
CA TYR A 40 14.45 9.76 -15.83
C TYR A 40 13.82 8.65 -16.64
N SER A 41 14.66 7.81 -17.26
CA SER A 41 14.19 6.60 -17.91
C SER A 41 13.81 5.53 -16.87
N VAL A 42 12.59 5.02 -16.93
CA VAL A 42 12.02 4.11 -15.92
C VAL A 42 11.47 2.85 -16.58
N LEU A 43 11.82 1.70 -16.03
CA LEU A 43 11.16 0.42 -16.29
C LEU A 43 10.39 -0.03 -15.05
N VAL A 44 9.12 -0.36 -15.21
CA VAL A 44 8.35 -1.09 -14.20
C VAL A 44 8.18 -2.52 -14.67
N VAL A 45 8.51 -3.49 -13.81
CA VAL A 45 8.29 -4.92 -14.08
C VAL A 45 7.22 -5.45 -13.13
N GLU A 46 6.06 -5.80 -13.66
CA GLU A 46 4.91 -6.31 -12.92
C GLU A 46 4.60 -7.75 -13.31
N ARG A 47 4.42 -8.62 -12.31
CA ARG A 47 4.15 -10.05 -12.49
C ARG A 47 2.70 -10.37 -12.88
N GLY A 48 1.79 -9.44 -12.65
CA GLY A 48 0.39 -9.54 -13.03
C GLY A 48 0.07 -8.83 -14.35
N ASP A 49 -1.17 -9.02 -14.78
CA ASP A 49 -1.70 -8.36 -15.97
C ASP A 49 -2.23 -6.95 -15.64
N SER A 50 -2.79 -6.28 -16.64
CA SER A 50 -3.44 -4.98 -16.52
C SER A 50 -4.76 -5.06 -15.74
N PRO A 51 -5.09 -4.08 -14.86
CA PRO A 51 -6.40 -3.99 -14.23
C PRO A 51 -7.48 -3.54 -15.21
N TYR A 52 -7.09 -2.92 -16.33
CA TYR A 52 -8.00 -2.24 -17.24
C TYR A 52 -8.79 -3.20 -18.12
N GLY A 53 -10.11 -3.01 -18.17
CA GLY A 53 -11.03 -3.90 -18.88
C GLY A 53 -11.37 -5.18 -18.12
N ASN A 54 -10.90 -5.33 -16.87
CA ASN A 54 -11.34 -6.41 -15.99
C ASN A 54 -12.49 -5.93 -15.09
N PRO A 55 -13.74 -6.36 -15.32
CA PRO A 55 -14.89 -5.89 -14.55
C PRO A 55 -14.85 -6.30 -13.07
N ASP A 56 -14.14 -7.37 -12.72
CA ASP A 56 -13.99 -7.79 -11.33
C ASP A 56 -13.06 -6.81 -10.55
N VAL A 57 -12.11 -6.18 -11.23
CA VAL A 57 -11.26 -5.13 -10.64
C VAL A 57 -11.95 -3.77 -10.67
N GLU A 58 -12.51 -3.41 -11.82
CA GLU A 58 -12.99 -2.05 -12.09
C GLU A 58 -14.29 -1.70 -11.38
N THR A 59 -15.04 -2.66 -10.82
CA THR A 59 -16.37 -2.40 -10.24
C THR A 59 -16.44 -2.69 -8.74
N THR A 60 -17.27 -1.93 -8.01
CA THR A 60 -17.57 -2.17 -6.58
C THR A 60 -18.06 -3.59 -6.30
N GLY A 61 -18.87 -4.16 -7.19
CA GLY A 61 -19.39 -5.53 -7.07
C GLY A 61 -18.35 -6.63 -7.23
N GLY A 62 -17.18 -6.32 -7.79
CA GLY A 62 -16.10 -7.28 -8.03
C GLY A 62 -15.26 -7.62 -6.79
N PHE A 63 -15.26 -6.79 -5.75
CA PHE A 63 -14.44 -6.99 -4.54
C PHE A 63 -14.61 -8.39 -3.92
N PHE A 64 -15.85 -8.83 -3.66
CA PHE A 64 -16.10 -10.15 -3.07
C PHE A 64 -15.76 -11.30 -4.04
N LYS A 65 -15.99 -11.11 -5.34
CA LYS A 65 -15.61 -12.11 -6.36
C LYS A 65 -14.11 -12.30 -6.39
N ILE A 66 -13.33 -11.23 -6.27
CA ILE A 66 -11.88 -11.30 -6.16
C ILE A 66 -11.46 -12.16 -4.97
N LEU A 67 -12.01 -11.94 -3.79
CA LEU A 67 -11.66 -12.73 -2.61
C LEU A 67 -12.04 -14.21 -2.74
N LEU A 68 -13.24 -14.49 -3.26
CA LEU A 68 -13.77 -15.85 -3.41
C LEU A 68 -13.03 -16.67 -4.47
N ASN A 69 -12.70 -16.04 -5.61
CA ASN A 69 -12.05 -16.70 -6.74
C ASN A 69 -10.51 -16.55 -6.73
N ALA A 70 -9.93 -16.01 -5.66
CA ALA A 70 -8.47 -15.91 -5.54
C ALA A 70 -7.81 -17.29 -5.67
N THR A 71 -6.98 -17.46 -6.70
CA THR A 71 -6.21 -18.66 -7.00
C THR A 71 -4.79 -18.28 -7.44
N ASP A 72 -3.98 -19.27 -7.79
CA ASP A 72 -2.78 -19.00 -8.58
C ASP A 72 -3.15 -18.55 -10.01
N TYR A 73 -2.16 -18.04 -10.75
CA TYR A 73 -2.26 -17.48 -12.12
C TYR A 73 -3.36 -18.12 -12.99
N PRO A 74 -4.13 -17.36 -13.80
CA PRO A 74 -3.96 -15.96 -14.18
C PRO A 74 -4.77 -14.94 -13.36
N TYR A 75 -5.25 -15.33 -12.17
CA TYR A 75 -6.14 -14.46 -11.41
C TYR A 75 -5.42 -13.23 -10.83
N VAL A 76 -6.14 -12.10 -10.74
CA VAL A 76 -5.64 -10.79 -10.28
C VAL A 76 -5.25 -10.76 -8.80
N ALA A 77 -5.60 -11.81 -8.07
CA ALA A 77 -5.36 -11.94 -6.65
C ALA A 77 -4.89 -13.36 -6.32
N GLN A 78 -3.76 -13.47 -5.61
CA GLN A 78 -3.15 -14.74 -5.24
C GLN A 78 -3.48 -15.06 -3.78
N ARG A 79 -4.11 -16.21 -3.55
CA ARG A 79 -4.40 -16.75 -2.22
C ARG A 79 -3.17 -17.42 -1.62
N PHE A 80 -3.00 -17.30 -0.31
CA PHE A 80 -2.05 -18.09 0.47
C PHE A 80 -2.58 -18.31 1.89
N VAL A 81 -2.01 -19.28 2.60
CA VAL A 81 -2.36 -19.59 3.99
C VAL A 81 -1.10 -19.47 4.84
N THR A 82 -1.20 -18.78 5.97
CA THR A 82 -0.07 -18.63 6.90
C THR A 82 0.18 -19.92 7.67
N GLU A 83 1.36 -20.03 8.29
CA GLU A 83 1.64 -21.09 9.27
C GLU A 83 0.68 -21.05 10.47
N ASP A 84 0.09 -19.89 10.76
CA ASP A 84 -0.95 -19.72 11.77
C ASP A 84 -2.32 -20.27 11.34
N GLY A 85 -2.47 -20.71 10.08
CA GLY A 85 -3.73 -21.22 9.53
C GLY A 85 -4.69 -20.14 9.02
N VAL A 86 -4.27 -18.87 8.96
CA VAL A 86 -5.09 -17.75 8.47
C VAL A 86 -4.96 -17.65 6.95
N GLN A 87 -6.08 -17.59 6.25
CA GLN A 87 -6.10 -17.40 4.80
C GLN A 87 -5.98 -15.91 4.44
N LEU A 88 -5.03 -15.60 3.55
CA LEU A 88 -4.82 -14.26 3.01
C LEU A 88 -4.87 -14.25 1.49
N VAL A 89 -4.92 -13.03 0.95
CA VAL A 89 -4.88 -12.74 -0.48
C VAL A 89 -3.93 -11.57 -0.71
N ARG A 90 -3.10 -11.64 -1.75
CA ARG A 90 -2.26 -10.54 -2.22
C ARG A 90 -2.56 -10.19 -3.67
N GLY A 91 -2.42 -8.92 -4.05
CA GLY A 91 -2.56 -8.49 -5.43
C GLY A 91 -1.53 -9.17 -6.36
N ARG A 92 -1.98 -9.47 -7.58
CA ARG A 92 -1.16 -9.94 -8.71
C ARG A 92 -1.70 -9.33 -10.00
N VAL A 93 -1.61 -8.01 -10.06
CA VAL A 93 -2.15 -7.17 -11.13
C VAL A 93 -1.49 -5.80 -10.99
N LEU A 94 -1.32 -5.07 -12.08
CA LEU A 94 -0.85 -3.68 -12.01
C LEU A 94 -1.79 -2.85 -11.13
N GLY A 95 -1.23 -2.03 -10.25
CA GLY A 95 -1.91 -1.35 -9.13
C GLY A 95 -1.83 -2.12 -7.81
N GLY A 96 -1.46 -3.41 -7.84
CA GLY A 96 -1.21 -4.24 -6.66
C GLY A 96 -2.41 -4.35 -5.73
N GLY A 97 -2.21 -4.09 -4.44
CA GLY A 97 -3.27 -4.19 -3.42
C GLY A 97 -4.47 -3.26 -3.68
N THR A 98 -4.26 -2.10 -4.30
CA THR A 98 -5.34 -1.14 -4.61
C THR A 98 -6.36 -1.68 -5.60
N ALA A 99 -5.97 -2.64 -6.44
CA ALA A 99 -6.85 -3.29 -7.41
C ALA A 99 -7.80 -4.33 -6.77
N VAL A 100 -7.49 -4.80 -5.56
CA VAL A 100 -8.19 -5.95 -4.94
C VAL A 100 -8.75 -5.67 -3.55
N ASN A 101 -8.45 -4.51 -2.95
CA ASN A 101 -8.81 -4.19 -1.57
C ASN A 101 -10.27 -3.71 -1.38
N GLY A 102 -10.65 -3.53 -0.10
CA GLY A 102 -11.93 -2.96 0.35
C GLY A 102 -12.02 -1.42 0.30
N ALA A 103 -11.16 -0.78 -0.48
CA ALA A 103 -11.26 0.60 -0.97
C ALA A 103 -11.35 1.77 0.02
N PHE A 104 -11.38 1.57 1.34
CA PHE A 104 -11.39 2.66 2.32
C PHE A 104 -10.11 3.49 2.27
N TYR A 105 -10.22 4.80 2.03
CA TYR A 105 -9.07 5.70 1.89
C TYR A 105 -8.91 6.54 3.16
N SER A 106 -7.76 6.46 3.83
CA SER A 106 -7.45 7.31 4.99
C SER A 106 -5.96 7.59 5.03
N ARG A 107 -5.58 8.86 5.29
CA ARG A 107 -4.19 9.26 5.52
C ARG A 107 -3.64 8.65 6.81
N ALA A 108 -2.32 8.62 6.95
CA ALA A 108 -1.67 8.38 8.24
C ALA A 108 -1.95 9.52 9.23
N SER A 109 -1.80 9.26 10.54
CA SER A 109 -1.85 10.33 11.53
C SER A 109 -0.61 11.21 11.44
N GLN A 110 -0.74 12.47 11.86
CA GLN A 110 0.39 13.40 11.94
C GLN A 110 1.50 12.89 12.87
N GLU A 111 1.14 12.20 13.95
CA GLU A 111 2.11 11.55 14.83
C GLU A 111 2.90 10.46 14.09
N TYR A 112 2.22 9.62 13.29
CA TYR A 112 2.89 8.61 12.49
C TYR A 112 3.87 9.24 11.49
N ILE A 113 3.45 10.30 10.80
CA ILE A 113 4.30 11.04 9.85
C ILE A 113 5.57 11.55 10.53
N ARG A 114 5.44 12.16 11.71
CA ARG A 114 6.59 12.62 12.52
C ARG A 114 7.50 11.47 12.99
N ASN A 115 6.91 10.37 13.43
CA ASN A 115 7.68 9.19 13.88
C ASN A 115 8.47 8.53 12.75
N MET A 116 7.99 8.64 11.51
CA MET A 116 8.73 8.21 10.32
C MET A 116 9.83 9.18 9.89
N GLY A 117 9.91 10.37 10.49
CA GLY A 117 10.86 11.42 10.09
C GLY A 117 10.57 12.00 8.71
N TRP A 118 9.32 11.92 8.24
CA TRP A 118 8.95 12.47 6.94
C TRP A 118 8.75 13.99 6.99
N ASP A 119 9.10 14.67 5.90
CA ASP A 119 8.81 16.09 5.74
C ASP A 119 7.29 16.29 5.55
N GLU A 120 6.65 16.94 6.52
CA GLU A 120 5.19 17.12 6.54
C GLU A 120 4.66 17.87 5.30
N LYS A 121 5.44 18.81 4.75
CA LYS A 121 5.04 19.56 3.55
C LYS A 121 5.02 18.64 2.33
N LEU A 122 6.11 17.90 2.11
CA LEU A 122 6.20 16.97 0.97
C LEU A 122 5.19 15.84 1.09
N VAL A 123 4.90 15.37 2.32
CA VAL A 123 3.86 14.38 2.57
C VAL A 123 2.48 14.91 2.17
N ASN A 124 2.14 16.15 2.54
CA ASN A 124 0.86 16.75 2.16
C ASN A 124 0.77 16.95 0.64
N GLU A 125 1.82 17.48 -0.01
CA GLU A 125 1.89 17.62 -1.47
C GLU A 125 1.67 16.26 -2.16
N SER A 126 2.29 15.21 -1.63
CA SER A 126 2.16 13.84 -2.14
C SER A 126 0.76 13.25 -1.96
N PHE A 127 0.12 13.47 -0.80
CA PHE A 127 -1.26 13.05 -0.58
C PHE A 127 -2.21 13.77 -1.54
N GLU A 128 -2.13 15.09 -1.65
CA GLU A 128 -2.98 15.89 -2.55
C GLU A 128 -2.83 15.45 -4.01
N TRP A 129 -1.61 15.10 -4.42
CA TRP A 129 -1.35 14.57 -5.77
C TRP A 129 -2.03 13.22 -6.01
N VAL A 130 -1.97 12.29 -5.05
CA VAL A 130 -2.65 10.98 -5.13
C VAL A 130 -4.17 11.14 -5.11
N GLU A 131 -4.69 11.98 -4.22
CA GLU A 131 -6.12 12.14 -3.97
C GLU A 131 -6.90 12.63 -5.20
N LYS A 132 -6.25 13.40 -6.09
CA LYS A 132 -6.85 13.86 -7.36
C LYS A 132 -7.40 12.71 -8.22
N LEU A 133 -6.82 11.51 -8.13
CA LEU A 133 -7.23 10.35 -8.93
C LEU A 133 -7.76 9.17 -8.09
N ASN A 134 -7.47 9.13 -6.79
CA ASN A 134 -7.74 7.95 -5.97
C ASN A 134 -8.57 8.21 -4.72
N ALA A 135 -9.06 9.43 -4.46
CA ALA A 135 -9.91 9.70 -3.30
C ALA A 135 -11.23 10.35 -3.70
N PHE A 136 -12.32 9.61 -3.57
CA PHE A 136 -13.66 10.05 -3.89
C PHE A 136 -14.52 10.05 -2.63
N LYS A 137 -15.15 11.20 -2.36
CA LYS A 137 -16.15 11.30 -1.31
C LYS A 137 -17.42 10.56 -1.76
N PRO A 138 -17.95 9.62 -0.96
CA PRO A 138 -19.21 8.98 -1.29
C PRO A 138 -20.35 10.01 -1.21
N ASP A 139 -21.16 10.09 -2.27
CA ASP A 139 -22.36 10.95 -2.31
C ASP A 139 -23.45 10.47 -1.35
N GLU A 140 -23.55 9.14 -1.20
CA GLU A 140 -24.53 8.48 -0.34
C GLU A 140 -23.87 7.49 0.63
N ILE A 141 -24.46 7.37 1.81
CA ILE A 141 -24.08 6.37 2.81
C ILE A 141 -25.14 5.29 2.81
N SER A 142 -24.72 4.04 2.69
CA SER A 142 -25.63 2.91 2.67
C SER A 142 -26.42 2.78 3.99
N PRO A 143 -27.60 2.12 3.98
CA PRO A 143 -28.33 1.85 5.22
C PRO A 143 -27.48 1.15 6.28
N TRP A 144 -26.70 0.14 5.88
CA TRP A 144 -25.79 -0.58 6.78
C TRP A 144 -24.73 0.34 7.37
N SER A 145 -24.04 1.11 6.53
CA SER A 145 -23.00 2.05 6.98
C SER A 145 -23.57 3.17 7.85
N SER A 146 -24.80 3.61 7.59
CA SER A 146 -25.50 4.59 8.43
C SER A 146 -25.84 4.01 9.81
N SER A 147 -26.35 2.77 9.88
CA SER A 147 -26.57 2.06 11.14
C SER A 147 -25.27 1.85 11.90
N LEU A 148 -24.18 1.47 11.22
CA LEU A 148 -22.86 1.32 11.83
C LEU A 148 -22.37 2.64 12.43
N LYS A 149 -22.42 3.74 11.66
CA LYS A 149 -22.05 5.08 12.15
C LYS A 149 -22.84 5.48 13.38
N ASN A 150 -24.17 5.39 13.32
CA ASN A 150 -25.01 5.80 14.45
C ASN A 150 -24.82 4.86 15.65
N GLY A 151 -24.69 3.56 15.42
CA GLY A 151 -24.40 2.58 16.45
C GLY A 151 -23.06 2.84 17.16
N LEU A 152 -22.00 3.18 16.42
CA LEU A 152 -20.72 3.57 17.00
C LEU A 152 -20.84 4.80 17.90
N LEU A 153 -21.59 5.81 17.46
CA LEU A 153 -21.87 7.01 18.26
C LEU A 153 -22.70 6.71 19.51
N GLU A 154 -23.75 5.89 19.38
CA GLU A 154 -24.58 5.42 20.51
C GLU A 154 -23.77 4.58 21.51
N ALA A 155 -22.79 3.82 21.02
CA ALA A 155 -21.86 3.02 21.83
C ALA A 155 -20.70 3.84 22.44
N GLY A 156 -20.64 5.15 22.20
CA GLY A 156 -19.66 6.05 22.80
C GLY A 156 -18.36 6.25 22.02
N VAL A 157 -18.28 5.79 20.77
CA VAL A 157 -17.12 6.03 19.89
C VAL A 157 -17.20 7.45 19.33
N LEU A 158 -16.82 8.41 20.17
CA LEU A 158 -16.94 9.85 19.96
C LEU A 158 -15.55 10.48 19.77
N PRO A 159 -15.45 11.67 19.16
CA PRO A 159 -16.53 12.46 18.55
C PRO A 159 -16.99 11.92 17.19
N TYR A 160 -18.02 12.54 16.61
CA TYR A 160 -18.31 12.38 15.18
C TYR A 160 -17.49 13.38 14.38
N ASN A 161 -16.57 12.89 13.55
CA ASN A 161 -15.65 13.72 12.76
C ASN A 161 -16.19 14.09 11.37
N GLY A 162 -17.43 13.73 11.04
CA GLY A 162 -18.00 13.98 9.71
C GLY A 162 -17.28 13.20 8.61
N TYR A 163 -17.17 13.83 7.44
CA TYR A 163 -16.32 13.34 6.35
C TYR A 163 -14.91 13.90 6.51
N THR A 164 -13.91 13.03 6.55
CA THR A 164 -12.50 13.43 6.54
C THR A 164 -11.62 12.29 6.07
N VAL A 165 -10.55 12.58 5.35
CA VAL A 165 -9.50 11.59 5.02
C VAL A 165 -8.46 11.45 6.13
N GLU A 166 -8.44 12.36 7.10
CA GLU A 166 -7.48 12.36 8.21
C GLU A 166 -7.76 11.22 9.20
N HIS A 167 -6.70 10.61 9.72
CA HIS A 167 -6.83 9.60 10.79
C HIS A 167 -7.05 10.28 12.14
N LEU A 168 -8.28 10.20 12.65
CA LEU A 168 -8.71 10.86 13.89
C LEU A 168 -9.52 9.91 14.76
N GLU A 169 -9.29 9.94 16.08
CA GLU A 169 -10.10 9.20 17.04
C GLU A 169 -11.57 9.66 17.01
N GLY A 170 -12.48 8.71 17.21
CA GLY A 170 -13.92 8.87 17.06
C GLY A 170 -14.47 8.18 15.81
N THR A 171 -15.72 8.51 15.48
CA THR A 171 -16.43 7.96 14.31
C THR A 171 -16.30 8.88 13.11
N LYS A 172 -15.92 8.34 11.95
CA LYS A 172 -15.77 9.11 10.71
C LYS A 172 -16.34 8.39 9.49
N ILE A 173 -16.66 9.18 8.47
CA ILE A 173 -16.79 8.71 7.08
C ILE A 173 -15.53 9.15 6.35
N SER A 174 -15.04 8.32 5.45
CA SER A 174 -13.83 8.65 4.67
C SER A 174 -14.08 8.53 3.17
N ALA A 175 -13.09 8.94 2.40
CA ALA A 175 -13.08 8.72 0.96
C ALA A 175 -12.96 7.23 0.63
N SER A 176 -13.29 6.90 -0.62
CA SER A 176 -13.05 5.60 -1.23
C SER A 176 -12.23 5.77 -2.49
N ILE A 177 -11.51 4.73 -2.91
CA ILE A 177 -10.94 4.65 -4.27
C ILE A 177 -12.00 4.25 -5.32
N PHE A 178 -13.23 3.95 -4.90
CA PHE A 178 -14.37 3.85 -5.81
C PHE A 178 -15.02 5.23 -5.99
N ASP A 179 -15.25 5.63 -7.23
CA ASP A 179 -16.05 6.82 -7.52
C ASP A 179 -17.56 6.57 -7.35
N ASN A 180 -18.35 7.64 -7.44
CA ASN A 180 -19.80 7.57 -7.27
C ASN A 180 -20.54 6.82 -8.41
N ASN A 181 -19.84 6.45 -9.48
CA ASN A 181 -20.36 5.55 -10.52
C ASN A 181 -20.03 4.08 -10.22
N GLY A 182 -19.38 3.79 -9.09
CA GLY A 182 -18.95 2.46 -8.68
C GLY A 182 -17.71 1.97 -9.41
N LYS A 183 -16.97 2.85 -10.10
CA LYS A 183 -15.71 2.51 -10.77
C LYS A 183 -14.55 2.62 -9.80
N ARG A 184 -13.70 1.59 -9.75
CA ARG A 184 -12.45 1.59 -8.99
C ARG A 184 -11.40 2.42 -9.71
N HIS A 185 -10.69 3.27 -8.97
CA HIS A 185 -9.47 3.93 -9.42
C HIS A 185 -8.29 3.41 -8.63
N THR A 186 -7.39 2.68 -9.30
CA THR A 186 -6.26 1.99 -8.65
C THR A 186 -5.01 2.86 -8.65
N ALA A 187 -3.94 2.46 -7.95
CA ALA A 187 -2.65 3.12 -8.04
C ALA A 187 -2.11 3.19 -9.49
N ALA A 188 -2.53 2.27 -10.38
CA ALA A 188 -2.17 2.32 -11.79
C ALA A 188 -2.72 3.56 -12.51
N ASP A 189 -3.79 4.19 -12.01
CA ASP A 189 -4.34 5.41 -12.62
C ASP A 189 -3.41 6.61 -12.47
N LEU A 190 -2.48 6.56 -11.51
CA LEU A 190 -1.44 7.57 -11.33
C LEU A 190 -0.43 7.58 -12.49
N PHE A 191 -0.39 6.54 -13.34
CA PHE A 191 0.34 6.58 -14.61
C PHE A 191 -0.21 7.61 -15.60
N ARG A 192 -1.39 8.20 -15.35
CA ARG A 192 -1.86 9.40 -16.06
C ARG A 192 -0.87 10.55 -15.97
N TYR A 193 -0.11 10.62 -14.88
CA TYR A 193 0.92 11.61 -14.65
C TYR A 193 2.31 11.15 -15.10
N ALA A 194 2.46 10.01 -15.75
CA ALA A 194 3.76 9.55 -16.24
C ALA A 194 4.12 10.25 -17.57
N ASN A 195 5.42 10.47 -17.79
CA ASN A 195 5.91 10.89 -19.09
C ASN A 195 6.01 9.66 -20.01
N PRO A 196 5.21 9.57 -21.09
CA PRO A 196 5.13 8.37 -21.91
C PRO A 196 6.41 8.06 -22.69
N ASP A 197 7.29 9.03 -22.89
CA ASP A 197 8.56 8.83 -23.61
C ASP A 197 9.65 8.21 -22.73
N ASN A 198 9.51 8.38 -21.41
CA ASN A 198 10.52 8.01 -20.43
C ASN A 198 10.20 6.72 -19.67
N ILE A 199 8.98 6.19 -19.79
CA ILE A 199 8.55 5.01 -19.04
C ILE A 199 8.25 3.81 -19.94
N VAL A 200 8.54 2.60 -19.46
CA VAL A 200 7.94 1.36 -19.94
C VAL A 200 7.37 0.59 -18.75
N VAL A 201 6.16 0.06 -18.90
CA VAL A 201 5.53 -0.83 -17.92
C VAL A 201 5.40 -2.20 -18.56
N LEU A 202 6.25 -3.14 -18.14
CA LEU A 202 6.23 -4.53 -18.56
C LEU A 202 5.30 -5.33 -17.65
N LEU A 203 4.26 -5.91 -18.24
CA LEU A 203 3.26 -6.75 -17.56
C LEU A 203 3.58 -8.24 -17.76
N ASN A 204 2.98 -9.09 -16.93
CA ASN A 204 3.15 -10.55 -16.99
C ASN A 204 4.62 -10.99 -16.95
N ALA A 205 5.44 -10.32 -16.14
CA ALA A 205 6.86 -10.59 -16.01
C ALA A 205 7.26 -10.79 -14.54
N THR A 206 7.77 -11.97 -14.22
CA THR A 206 8.19 -12.32 -12.86
C THR A 206 9.69 -12.08 -12.69
N VAL A 207 10.07 -11.08 -11.88
CA VAL A 207 11.48 -10.89 -11.49
C VAL A 207 11.91 -12.02 -10.55
N GLY A 208 12.96 -12.73 -10.94
CA GLY A 208 13.49 -13.86 -10.18
C GLY A 208 14.62 -13.47 -9.24
N ARG A 209 15.54 -12.60 -9.69
CA ARG A 209 16.73 -12.19 -8.95
C ARG A 209 17.20 -10.79 -9.34
N ILE A 210 17.90 -10.15 -8.41
CA ILE A 210 18.65 -8.91 -8.65
C ILE A 210 20.06 -9.29 -9.13
N LEU A 211 20.56 -8.55 -10.11
CA LEU A 211 21.91 -8.72 -10.66
C LEU A 211 22.88 -7.78 -9.94
N PHE A 212 24.09 -8.26 -9.62
CA PHE A 212 25.08 -7.50 -8.86
C PHE A 212 26.47 -7.46 -9.51
N ASN A 213 27.22 -6.39 -9.26
CA ASN A 213 28.65 -6.29 -9.49
C ASN A 213 29.39 -6.15 -8.13
N GLN A 214 30.50 -6.88 -7.97
CA GLN A 214 31.37 -6.89 -6.78
C GLN A 214 32.84 -6.50 -7.06
N GLU A 215 33.18 -6.10 -8.29
CA GLU A 215 34.56 -5.87 -8.74
C GLU A 215 35.30 -4.80 -7.92
N SER A 216 34.59 -3.81 -7.36
CA SER A 216 35.16 -2.75 -6.53
C SER A 216 35.26 -3.12 -5.03
N GLY A 217 34.90 -4.34 -4.62
CA GLY A 217 34.77 -4.74 -3.21
C GLY A 217 33.47 -4.25 -2.54
N GLU A 218 32.73 -3.36 -3.19
CA GLU A 218 31.36 -2.97 -2.85
C GLU A 218 30.34 -3.81 -3.62
N ILE A 219 29.22 -4.15 -3.00
CA ILE A 219 28.10 -4.83 -3.67
C ILE A 219 27.22 -3.75 -4.32
N LYS A 220 27.10 -3.78 -5.65
CA LYS A 220 26.29 -2.84 -6.44
C LYS A 220 25.20 -3.59 -7.19
N ALA A 221 23.93 -3.23 -7.00
CA ALA A 221 22.87 -3.69 -7.88
C ALA A 221 23.04 -3.05 -9.27
N ILE A 222 22.97 -3.87 -10.32
CA ILE A 222 23.21 -3.44 -11.71
C ILE A 222 22.02 -3.70 -12.63
N GLY A 223 20.99 -4.41 -12.16
CA GLY A 223 19.86 -4.82 -12.97
C GLY A 223 19.03 -5.91 -12.30
N VAL A 224 18.14 -6.51 -13.08
CA VAL A 224 17.31 -7.64 -12.65
C VAL A 224 17.22 -8.70 -13.74
N GLU A 225 17.07 -9.94 -13.32
CA GLU A 225 16.67 -11.07 -14.15
C GLU A 225 15.17 -11.32 -13.98
N PHE A 226 14.45 -11.46 -15.08
CA PHE A 226 13.02 -11.75 -15.07
C PHE A 226 12.64 -12.80 -16.11
N THR A 227 11.53 -13.50 -15.86
CA THR A 227 10.90 -14.42 -16.82
C THR A 227 9.60 -13.80 -17.31
N SER A 228 9.39 -13.76 -18.62
CA SER A 228 8.11 -13.36 -19.20
C SER A 228 7.15 -14.55 -19.20
N ASP A 229 5.94 -14.34 -18.66
CA ASP A 229 4.89 -15.36 -18.65
C ASP A 229 4.26 -15.55 -20.05
N VAL A 230 4.59 -14.67 -21.02
CA VAL A 230 4.12 -14.75 -22.41
C VAL A 230 4.97 -15.70 -23.26
N ASP A 231 6.28 -15.64 -23.14
CA ASP A 231 7.22 -16.44 -23.92
C ASP A 231 7.91 -17.55 -23.10
N GLY A 232 7.87 -17.48 -21.76
CA GLY A 232 8.55 -18.40 -20.85
C GLY A 232 10.07 -18.22 -20.81
N VAL A 233 10.61 -17.14 -21.41
CA VAL A 233 12.04 -16.90 -21.61
C VAL A 233 12.60 -16.02 -20.50
N PHE A 234 13.86 -16.27 -20.14
CA PHE A 234 14.64 -15.45 -19.23
C PHE A 234 15.24 -14.24 -19.95
N HIS A 235 15.09 -13.07 -19.33
CA HIS A 235 15.59 -11.80 -19.81
C HIS A 235 16.34 -11.09 -18.69
N ASN A 236 17.39 -10.37 -19.07
CA ASN A 236 18.13 -9.51 -18.17
C ASN A 236 17.98 -8.06 -18.61
N VAL A 237 17.80 -7.16 -17.66
CA VAL A 237 17.75 -5.73 -17.90
C VAL A 237 18.58 -4.99 -16.87
N SER A 238 19.41 -4.07 -17.36
CA SER A 238 20.39 -3.37 -16.54
C SER A 238 20.01 -1.91 -16.32
N ILE A 239 20.36 -1.39 -15.15
CA ILE A 239 20.30 0.06 -14.92
C ILE A 239 21.43 0.77 -15.68
N ASN A 240 21.26 2.07 -15.91
CA ASN A 240 22.23 2.94 -16.57
C ASN A 240 23.48 3.13 -15.69
N GLN A 241 24.51 2.33 -15.95
CA GLN A 241 25.77 2.36 -15.19
C GLN A 241 26.57 3.66 -15.36
N LEU A 242 26.23 4.52 -16.32
CA LEU A 242 26.89 5.81 -16.52
C LEU A 242 26.41 6.87 -15.52
N SER A 243 25.24 6.65 -14.91
CA SER A 243 24.65 7.56 -13.93
C SER A 243 24.93 7.05 -12.51
N GLN A 244 25.45 7.93 -11.64
CA GLN A 244 25.61 7.62 -10.22
C GLN A 244 24.29 7.61 -9.43
N ARG A 245 23.17 7.93 -10.09
CA ARG A 245 21.84 8.01 -9.47
C ARG A 245 20.95 6.82 -9.84
N SER A 246 21.43 5.93 -10.70
CA SER A 246 20.63 4.82 -11.20
C SER A 246 20.50 3.73 -10.17
N GLU A 247 19.28 3.22 -9.99
CA GLU A 247 18.95 2.30 -8.89
C GLU A 247 17.91 1.26 -9.31
N VAL A 248 18.01 0.08 -8.71
CA VAL A 248 16.91 -0.89 -8.66
C VAL A 248 16.09 -0.59 -7.41
N ILE A 249 14.76 -0.48 -7.54
CA ILE A 249 13.86 -0.22 -6.42
C ILE A 249 12.84 -1.35 -6.32
N LEU A 250 12.79 -1.98 -5.15
CA LEU A 250 11.82 -3.03 -4.86
C LEU A 250 10.53 -2.40 -4.33
N SER A 251 9.43 -2.62 -5.04
CA SER A 251 8.07 -2.24 -4.67
C SER A 251 7.11 -3.43 -4.84
N ALA A 252 7.61 -4.65 -4.60
CA ALA A 252 6.90 -5.92 -4.77
C ALA A 252 6.00 -6.29 -3.58
N GLY A 253 5.86 -5.37 -2.63
CA GLY A 253 5.03 -5.49 -1.43
C GLY A 253 5.69 -6.34 -0.34
N THR A 254 5.01 -6.41 0.81
CA THR A 254 5.50 -7.09 2.03
C THR A 254 6.04 -8.50 1.75
N ILE A 255 5.37 -9.29 0.92
CA ILE A 255 5.83 -10.65 0.63
C ILE A 255 6.91 -10.66 -0.46
N GLY A 256 6.70 -9.92 -1.55
CA GLY A 256 7.56 -10.00 -2.74
C GLY A 256 8.95 -9.39 -2.53
N SER A 257 9.05 -8.25 -1.84
CA SER A 257 10.34 -7.57 -1.64
C SER A 257 11.26 -8.37 -0.72
N ASN A 258 10.72 -8.93 0.38
CA ASN A 258 11.44 -9.85 1.24
C ASN A 258 11.88 -11.12 0.48
N GLN A 259 10.97 -11.74 -0.27
CA GLN A 259 11.28 -12.92 -1.08
C GLN A 259 12.42 -12.66 -2.07
N LEU A 260 12.38 -11.53 -2.77
CA LEU A 260 13.34 -11.22 -3.81
C LEU A 260 14.74 -10.93 -3.24
N LEU A 261 14.85 -10.27 -2.08
CA LEU A 261 16.13 -10.13 -1.39
C LEU A 261 16.73 -11.49 -1.04
N LEU A 262 15.92 -12.39 -0.45
CA LEU A 262 16.35 -13.74 -0.08
C LEU A 262 16.78 -14.56 -1.32
N LEU A 263 15.98 -14.57 -2.39
CA LEU A 263 16.33 -15.25 -3.66
C LEU A 263 17.58 -14.69 -4.34
N SER A 264 17.92 -13.43 -4.03
CA SER A 264 19.09 -12.72 -4.55
C SER A 264 20.33 -12.87 -3.66
N GLY A 265 20.26 -13.71 -2.61
CA GLY A 265 21.39 -13.98 -1.71
C GLY A 265 21.62 -12.94 -0.62
N ILE A 266 20.63 -12.06 -0.35
CA ILE A 266 20.68 -11.05 0.72
C ILE A 266 19.70 -11.46 1.81
N GLY A 267 20.21 -11.88 2.97
CA GLY A 267 19.36 -12.34 4.06
C GLY A 267 20.10 -13.21 5.08
N PRO A 268 19.38 -13.94 5.95
CA PRO A 268 19.98 -14.81 6.96
C PRO A 268 20.80 -15.93 6.30
N SER A 269 22.12 -15.92 6.47
CA SER A 269 23.04 -16.84 5.79
C SER A 269 22.68 -18.32 5.93
N GLN A 270 22.18 -18.72 7.09
CA GLN A 270 21.83 -20.12 7.36
C GLN A 270 20.62 -20.57 6.52
N GLU A 271 19.58 -19.73 6.44
CA GLU A 271 18.38 -19.98 5.63
C GLU A 271 18.73 -20.06 4.13
N LEU A 272 19.59 -19.16 3.67
CA LEU A 272 20.05 -19.16 2.27
C LEU A 272 20.84 -20.44 1.93
N LYS A 273 21.74 -20.88 2.82
CA LYS A 273 22.53 -22.10 2.63
C LYS A 273 21.68 -23.35 2.60
N GLU A 274 20.60 -23.41 3.39
CA GLU A 274 19.65 -24.54 3.40
C GLU A 274 18.98 -24.76 2.03
N LEU A 275 18.85 -23.71 1.22
CA LEU A 275 18.33 -23.76 -0.15
C LEU A 275 19.41 -23.76 -1.24
N ASN A 276 20.69 -23.91 -0.87
CA ASN A 276 21.84 -23.80 -1.77
C ASN A 276 21.90 -22.44 -2.53
N ILE A 277 21.40 -21.37 -1.93
CA ILE A 277 21.54 -20.01 -2.45
C ILE A 277 22.91 -19.47 -2.01
N ASN A 278 23.67 -18.93 -2.97
CA ASN A 278 24.93 -18.28 -2.64
C ASN A 278 24.67 -17.05 -1.77
N VAL A 279 25.33 -16.96 -0.62
CA VAL A 279 25.18 -15.83 0.29
C VAL A 279 26.01 -14.67 -0.26
N LEU A 280 25.33 -13.66 -0.78
CA LEU A 280 25.94 -12.41 -1.22
C LEU A 280 26.21 -11.50 -0.03
N LEU A 281 25.23 -11.38 0.87
CA LEU A 281 25.31 -10.55 2.06
C LEU A 281 24.48 -11.16 3.19
N ASP A 282 25.11 -11.36 4.35
CA ASP A 282 24.40 -11.74 5.57
C ASP A 282 23.66 -10.53 6.14
N LEU A 283 22.33 -10.51 5.95
CA LEU A 283 21.46 -9.46 6.46
C LEU A 283 20.34 -10.14 7.28
N PRO A 284 20.60 -10.49 8.55
CA PRO A 284 19.80 -11.47 9.31
C PRO A 284 18.36 -11.04 9.61
N PHE A 285 18.02 -9.76 9.40
CA PHE A 285 16.69 -9.22 9.67
C PHE A 285 15.75 -9.23 8.44
N VAL A 286 16.22 -9.60 7.25
CA VAL A 286 15.36 -9.76 6.07
C VAL A 286 14.30 -10.83 6.36
N GLY A 287 13.03 -10.48 6.12
CA GLY A 287 11.88 -11.34 6.41
C GLY A 287 11.52 -11.43 7.89
N LYS A 288 12.24 -10.77 8.81
CA LYS A 288 11.97 -10.85 10.25
C LYS A 288 11.11 -9.68 10.73
N GLY A 289 10.33 -9.94 11.79
CA GLY A 289 9.47 -8.91 12.38
C GLY A 289 8.28 -8.53 11.50
N ILE A 290 7.85 -9.42 10.60
CA ILE A 290 6.64 -9.20 9.81
C ILE A 290 5.41 -9.19 10.73
N SER A 291 4.38 -8.43 10.39
CA SER A 291 3.19 -8.31 11.21
C SER A 291 1.94 -8.15 10.36
N ASP A 292 0.81 -8.63 10.90
CA ASP A 292 -0.52 -8.43 10.33
C ASP A 292 -1.50 -8.10 11.46
N PRO A 293 -2.23 -6.98 11.38
CA PRO A 293 -3.29 -6.67 12.33
C PRO A 293 -4.35 -7.79 12.38
N PRO A 294 -4.60 -8.42 13.54
CA PRO A 294 -5.63 -9.44 13.65
C PRO A 294 -7.01 -8.80 13.50
N LEU A 295 -7.88 -9.51 12.77
CA LEU A 295 -9.30 -9.22 12.62
C LEU A 295 -10.11 -10.16 13.53
N ALA A 296 -11.01 -9.61 14.34
CA ALA A 296 -12.15 -10.36 14.85
C ALA A 296 -13.42 -9.82 14.17
N SER A 297 -14.32 -10.70 13.75
CA SER A 297 -15.49 -10.27 12.97
C SER A 297 -16.76 -11.00 13.34
N ALA A 298 -17.88 -10.29 13.22
CA ALA A 298 -19.23 -10.83 13.37
C ALA A 298 -20.01 -10.58 12.09
N ASN A 299 -20.62 -11.64 11.54
CA ASN A 299 -21.48 -11.55 10.37
C ASN A 299 -22.94 -11.60 10.83
N LEU A 300 -23.63 -10.47 10.81
CA LEU A 300 -25.03 -10.36 11.18
C LEU A 300 -25.90 -10.57 9.94
N GLU A 301 -26.81 -11.52 10.00
CA GLU A 301 -27.83 -11.68 8.97
C GLU A 301 -28.88 -10.57 9.10
N SER A 302 -29.29 -10.02 7.96
CA SER A 302 -30.28 -8.96 7.89
C SER A 302 -31.62 -9.52 7.38
N PRO A 303 -32.74 -9.26 8.09
CA PRO A 303 -34.08 -9.60 7.62
C PRO A 303 -34.56 -8.72 6.45
N LYS A 304 -33.80 -7.67 6.13
CA LYS A 304 -34.07 -6.74 5.04
C LYS A 304 -32.96 -6.82 3.99
N PRO A 305 -33.26 -6.54 2.71
CA PRO A 305 -32.23 -6.43 1.68
C PRO A 305 -31.14 -5.42 2.05
N LEU A 306 -29.88 -5.84 1.94
CA LEU A 306 -28.71 -4.96 2.04
C LEU A 306 -28.00 -4.90 0.70
N PRO A 307 -27.66 -3.69 0.19
CA PRO A 307 -26.78 -3.59 -0.97
C PRO A 307 -25.38 -4.10 -0.61
N SER A 308 -24.68 -4.66 -1.59
CA SER A 308 -23.25 -4.94 -1.43
C SER A 308 -22.49 -3.61 -1.43
N VAL A 309 -21.95 -3.22 -0.29
CA VAL A 309 -21.18 -1.98 -0.16
C VAL A 309 -19.85 -2.26 0.50
N SER A 310 -18.82 -1.55 0.03
CA SER A 310 -17.52 -1.55 0.67
C SER A 310 -17.53 -0.67 1.92
N ILE A 311 -16.38 -0.56 2.57
CA ILE A 311 -16.25 0.17 3.83
C ILE A 311 -16.41 1.68 3.57
N GLN A 312 -17.33 2.33 4.29
CA GLN A 312 -17.56 3.79 4.23
C GLN A 312 -17.31 4.49 5.57
N VAL A 313 -17.41 3.74 6.68
CA VAL A 313 -17.40 4.26 8.05
C VAL A 313 -16.38 3.49 8.87
N ALA A 314 -15.62 4.24 9.68
CA ALA A 314 -14.70 3.69 10.66
C ALA A 314 -14.94 4.35 12.02
N GLY A 315 -14.91 3.55 13.08
CA GLY A 315 -14.77 3.99 14.45
C GLY A 315 -13.34 3.74 14.92
N ILE A 316 -12.62 4.79 15.29
CA ILE A 316 -11.25 4.73 15.81
C ILE A 316 -11.33 5.06 17.30
N LEU A 317 -10.70 4.27 18.14
CA LEU A 317 -10.81 4.43 19.59
C LEU A 317 -9.56 3.89 20.30
N ASP A 318 -9.52 4.14 21.60
CA ASP A 318 -8.50 3.58 22.51
C ASP A 318 -7.11 4.01 22.08
N ASP A 319 -6.91 5.33 21.95
CA ASP A 319 -5.66 5.95 21.51
C ASP A 319 -5.17 5.40 20.15
N SER A 320 -6.10 5.23 19.21
CA SER A 320 -5.88 4.63 17.89
C SER A 320 -5.38 3.18 17.91
N GLN A 321 -5.54 2.43 19.00
CA GLN A 321 -5.18 1.01 19.05
C GLN A 321 -6.25 0.09 18.47
N LEU A 322 -7.48 0.58 18.30
CA LEU A 322 -8.61 -0.21 17.81
C LEU A 322 -9.38 0.52 16.72
N TYR A 323 -9.71 -0.20 15.65
CA TYR A 323 -10.62 0.30 14.62
C TYR A 323 -11.80 -0.65 14.45
N ILE A 324 -13.01 -0.12 14.34
CA ILE A 324 -14.23 -0.87 14.00
C ILE A 324 -14.72 -0.39 12.64
N GLU A 325 -14.79 -1.31 11.69
CA GLU A 325 -15.28 -1.06 10.34
C GLU A 325 -16.38 -2.06 9.99
N GLY A 326 -17.13 -1.78 8.94
CA GLY A 326 -18.14 -2.70 8.47
C GLY A 326 -18.49 -2.51 7.01
N LEU A 327 -18.93 -3.62 6.43
CA LEU A 327 -19.33 -3.74 5.05
C LEU A 327 -20.58 -4.62 4.98
N SER A 328 -21.28 -4.63 3.85
CA SER A 328 -22.39 -5.55 3.64
C SER A 328 -22.26 -6.24 2.29
N TYR A 329 -22.80 -7.45 2.21
CA TYR A 329 -22.81 -8.27 1.02
C TYR A 329 -24.01 -9.21 1.03
N SER A 330 -24.24 -9.87 -0.09
CA SER A 330 -25.28 -10.88 -0.21
C SER A 330 -24.72 -12.19 -0.72
N LEU A 331 -25.26 -13.30 -0.23
CA LEU A 331 -24.94 -14.64 -0.67
C LEU A 331 -26.14 -15.24 -1.41
N ASP A 332 -25.88 -15.77 -2.61
CA ASP A 332 -26.89 -16.48 -3.40
C ASP A 332 -26.81 -17.97 -3.06
N ASN A 333 -27.67 -18.44 -2.15
CA ASN A 333 -27.65 -19.84 -1.70
C ASN A 333 -28.39 -20.79 -2.67
N ASN A 334 -29.39 -20.27 -3.40
CA ASN A 334 -30.17 -20.92 -4.47
C ASN A 334 -30.96 -19.86 -5.26
N ALA A 335 -31.57 -20.21 -6.40
CA ALA A 335 -32.28 -19.28 -7.32
C ALA A 335 -33.40 -18.42 -6.69
N THR A 336 -33.88 -18.75 -5.49
CA THR A 336 -34.98 -18.04 -4.80
C THR A 336 -34.67 -17.56 -3.39
N ASN A 337 -33.46 -17.83 -2.86
CA ASN A 337 -33.12 -17.47 -1.48
C ASN A 337 -31.77 -16.76 -1.41
N ARG A 338 -31.83 -15.45 -1.19
CA ARG A 338 -30.67 -14.55 -1.07
C ARG A 338 -30.55 -14.12 0.37
N GLN A 339 -29.41 -14.41 0.99
CA GLN A 339 -29.09 -13.94 2.33
C GLN A 339 -28.35 -12.61 2.26
N TYR A 340 -28.67 -11.70 3.18
CA TYR A 340 -28.03 -10.40 3.28
C TYR A 340 -27.25 -10.35 4.58
N ILE A 341 -25.96 -10.02 4.48
CA ILE A 341 -25.03 -10.06 5.60
C ILE A 341 -24.42 -8.68 5.79
N GLY A 342 -24.48 -8.19 7.02
CA GLY A 342 -23.67 -7.07 7.49
C GLY A 342 -22.51 -7.58 8.33
N LEU A 343 -21.28 -7.31 7.90
CA LEU A 343 -20.07 -7.63 8.66
C LEU A 343 -19.70 -6.44 9.54
N ILE A 344 -19.40 -6.71 10.80
CA ILE A 344 -18.71 -5.81 11.72
C ILE A 344 -17.34 -6.44 12.00
N GLY A 345 -16.27 -5.71 11.74
CA GLY A 345 -14.90 -6.19 11.90
C GLY A 345 -14.08 -5.24 12.77
N SER A 346 -13.20 -5.78 13.58
CA SER A 346 -12.23 -5.02 14.36
C SER A 346 -10.81 -5.16 13.82
N LYS A 347 -10.03 -4.08 13.83
CA LYS A 347 -8.58 -4.10 13.63
C LYS A 347 -7.91 -3.82 14.97
N VAL A 348 -7.06 -4.73 15.43
CA VAL A 348 -6.07 -4.40 16.47
C VAL A 348 -4.88 -3.74 15.79
N ALA A 349 -4.78 -2.42 15.94
CA ALA A 349 -3.67 -1.65 15.39
C ALA A 349 -2.40 -1.85 16.22
N PHE A 350 -1.24 -1.61 15.61
CA PHE A 350 0.07 -1.71 16.25
C PHE A 350 0.29 -3.02 17.05
N PRO A 351 -0.09 -4.21 16.52
CA PRO A 351 0.03 -5.44 17.28
C PRO A 351 1.47 -5.66 17.72
N LEU A 352 1.68 -6.23 18.90
CA LEU A 352 3.01 -6.57 19.40
C LEU A 352 3.46 -7.96 18.96
N SER A 353 2.52 -8.81 18.52
CA SER A 353 2.83 -10.04 17.81
C SER A 353 3.55 -9.75 16.51
N ARG A 354 4.74 -10.32 16.39
CA ARG A 354 5.58 -10.29 15.20
C ARG A 354 5.99 -11.71 14.86
N GLY A 355 6.16 -11.97 13.57
CA GLY A 355 6.67 -13.25 13.12
C GLY A 355 7.73 -13.11 12.06
N GLU A 356 7.72 -14.03 11.09
CA GLU A 356 8.74 -14.11 10.06
C GLU A 356 8.18 -14.65 8.75
N LEU A 357 8.86 -14.26 7.67
CA LEU A 357 8.75 -14.82 6.33
C LEU A 357 9.99 -15.65 6.05
N ARG A 358 9.80 -16.82 5.46
CA ARG A 358 10.89 -17.71 5.01
C ARG A 358 10.63 -18.23 3.61
N ILE A 359 11.68 -18.32 2.80
CA ILE A 359 11.57 -19.00 1.51
C ILE A 359 11.75 -20.51 1.70
N ASN A 360 11.01 -21.29 0.93
CA ASN A 360 11.08 -22.76 0.90
C ASN A 360 11.33 -23.31 -0.52
N SER A 361 11.45 -22.42 -1.50
CA SER A 361 11.65 -22.70 -2.91
C SER A 361 12.51 -21.61 -3.52
N THR A 362 13.28 -21.96 -4.55
CA THR A 362 14.03 -21.01 -5.38
C THR A 362 13.20 -20.48 -6.56
N ASP A 363 11.99 -21.00 -6.77
CA ASP A 363 11.04 -20.51 -7.76
C ASP A 363 10.35 -19.22 -7.24
N PRO A 364 10.54 -18.05 -7.90
CA PRO A 364 9.94 -16.79 -7.48
C PRO A 364 8.41 -16.76 -7.55
N LYS A 365 7.78 -17.71 -8.25
CA LYS A 365 6.31 -17.80 -8.35
C LYS A 365 5.68 -18.48 -7.13
N VAL A 366 6.46 -19.28 -6.39
CA VAL A 366 6.00 -19.94 -5.15
C VAL A 366 5.91 -18.91 -4.04
N THR A 367 4.77 -18.84 -3.36
CA THR A 367 4.60 -17.92 -2.22
C THR A 367 5.44 -18.41 -1.03
N PRO A 368 6.25 -17.55 -0.39
CA PRO A 368 7.01 -17.90 0.81
C PRO A 368 6.13 -18.38 1.97
N SER A 369 6.72 -19.11 2.91
CA SER A 369 6.08 -19.40 4.19
C SER A 369 6.02 -18.13 5.04
N VAL A 370 4.89 -17.88 5.69
CA VAL A 370 4.68 -16.68 6.51
C VAL A 370 3.98 -17.06 7.79
N ARG A 371 4.52 -16.57 8.91
CA ARG A 371 3.93 -16.69 10.24
C ARG A 371 3.87 -15.31 10.88
N TYR A 372 2.72 -14.95 11.45
CA TYR A 372 2.53 -13.66 12.13
C TYR A 372 2.45 -13.79 13.66
N ASN A 373 2.22 -15.01 14.18
CA ASN A 373 2.02 -15.29 15.60
C ASN A 373 0.82 -14.50 16.18
N TYR A 374 -0.31 -14.49 15.46
CA TYR A 374 -1.51 -13.75 15.86
C TYR A 374 -1.89 -14.01 17.32
N LEU A 375 -2.21 -12.95 18.06
CA LEU A 375 -2.66 -13.00 19.45
C LEU A 375 -1.71 -13.72 20.44
N SER A 376 -0.46 -14.00 20.03
CA SER A 376 0.56 -14.58 20.92
C SER A 376 1.01 -13.61 22.01
N ASN A 377 0.99 -12.29 21.72
CA ASN A 377 1.21 -11.27 22.74
C ASN A 377 -0.09 -11.00 23.53
N PRO A 378 -0.07 -11.02 24.87
CA PRO A 378 -1.25 -10.73 25.69
C PRO A 378 -1.90 -9.37 25.41
N PHE A 379 -1.11 -8.36 25.04
CA PHE A 379 -1.62 -7.03 24.67
C PHE A 379 -2.58 -7.13 23.48
N ASP A 380 -2.22 -7.87 22.44
CA ASP A 380 -3.04 -8.00 21.23
C ASP A 380 -4.36 -8.71 21.52
N LEU A 381 -4.33 -9.73 22.37
CA LEU A 381 -5.54 -10.43 22.82
C LEU A 381 -6.43 -9.53 23.67
N GLU A 382 -5.86 -8.74 24.57
CA GLU A 382 -6.61 -7.78 25.39
C GLU A 382 -7.30 -6.73 24.53
N LYS A 383 -6.58 -6.16 23.55
CA LYS A 383 -7.14 -5.21 22.59
C LYS A 383 -8.24 -5.87 21.74
N CYS A 384 -8.03 -7.09 21.26
CA CYS A 384 -9.08 -7.82 20.55
C CYS A 384 -10.35 -8.00 21.42
N MET A 385 -10.20 -8.41 22.68
CA MET A 385 -11.34 -8.58 23.59
C MET A 385 -12.08 -7.26 23.85
N LEU A 386 -11.36 -6.15 24.00
CA LEU A 386 -11.96 -4.82 24.10
C LEU A 386 -12.76 -4.47 22.84
N ALA A 387 -12.23 -4.77 21.65
CA ALA A 387 -12.96 -4.56 20.41
C ALA A 387 -14.23 -5.42 20.33
N VAL A 388 -14.18 -6.69 20.77
CA VAL A 388 -15.36 -7.56 20.83
C VAL A 388 -16.43 -7.00 21.77
N ARG A 389 -16.05 -6.40 22.91
CA ARG A 389 -17.02 -5.71 23.78
C ARG A 389 -17.70 -4.55 23.07
N VAL A 390 -16.94 -3.75 22.31
CA VAL A 390 -17.50 -2.63 21.54
C VAL A 390 -18.45 -3.15 20.45
N MET A 391 -18.06 -4.18 19.69
CA MET A 391 -18.93 -4.82 18.69
C MET A 391 -20.20 -5.40 19.31
N ALA A 392 -20.09 -6.06 20.47
CA ALA A 392 -21.25 -6.57 21.20
C ALA A 392 -22.15 -5.42 21.69
N ASN A 393 -21.58 -4.29 22.13
CA ASN A 393 -22.33 -3.11 22.54
C ASN A 393 -23.13 -2.51 21.37
N LEU A 394 -22.60 -2.54 20.14
CA LEU A 394 -23.35 -2.12 18.93
C LEU A 394 -24.70 -2.83 18.81
N THR A 395 -24.77 -4.11 19.14
CA THR A 395 -26.02 -4.89 19.06
C THR A 395 -27.09 -4.46 20.08
N THR A 396 -26.73 -3.64 21.08
CA THR A 396 -27.66 -3.07 22.06
C THR A 396 -28.20 -1.70 21.65
N THR A 397 -27.57 -1.07 20.65
CA THR A 397 -27.93 0.26 20.16
C THR A 397 -29.25 0.24 19.41
N LYS A 398 -29.98 1.37 19.43
CA LYS A 398 -31.23 1.54 18.69
C LYS A 398 -31.03 1.33 17.20
N SER A 399 -29.90 1.82 16.68
CA SER A 399 -29.53 1.74 15.26
C SER A 399 -29.34 0.33 14.72
N PHE A 400 -29.04 -0.66 15.59
CA PHE A 400 -28.91 -2.07 15.18
C PHE A 400 -30.16 -2.92 15.44
N GLN A 401 -31.14 -2.44 16.23
CA GLN A 401 -32.32 -3.26 16.57
C GLN A 401 -33.15 -3.65 15.35
N GLU A 402 -33.05 -2.90 14.25
CA GLU A 402 -33.79 -3.17 13.02
C GLU A 402 -33.32 -4.40 12.24
N TYR A 403 -32.16 -4.97 12.60
CA TYR A 403 -31.61 -6.20 12.01
C TYR A 403 -31.96 -7.46 12.80
N LYS A 404 -32.83 -7.35 13.82
CA LYS A 404 -33.35 -8.51 14.53
C LYS A 404 -34.44 -9.21 13.72
N PHE A 405 -34.42 -10.53 13.74
CA PHE A 405 -35.51 -11.36 13.25
C PHE A 405 -36.56 -11.50 14.34
N THR A 406 -37.82 -11.29 13.97
CA THR A 406 -38.96 -11.52 14.87
C THR A 406 -39.47 -12.94 14.69
N SER A 407 -39.41 -13.71 15.77
CA SER A 407 -39.94 -15.08 15.85
C SER A 407 -41.47 -15.06 16.03
N SER A 408 -42.10 -16.22 15.83
CA SER A 408 -43.56 -16.40 15.97
C SER A 408 -44.09 -16.14 17.38
N ASP A 409 -43.23 -16.19 18.40
CA ASP A 409 -43.53 -15.88 19.80
C ASP A 409 -43.32 -14.38 20.14
N ASN A 410 -43.13 -13.52 19.14
CA ASN A 410 -42.77 -12.10 19.25
C ASN A 410 -41.41 -11.82 19.92
N SER A 411 -40.58 -12.84 20.16
CA SER A 411 -39.18 -12.60 20.53
C SER A 411 -38.41 -12.05 19.33
N SER A 412 -37.43 -11.17 19.58
CA SER A 412 -36.61 -10.57 18.52
C SER A 412 -35.13 -10.74 18.83
N THR A 413 -34.41 -11.46 17.97
CA THR A 413 -33.00 -11.83 18.15
C THR A 413 -32.19 -11.59 16.88
N PHE A 414 -30.88 -11.38 17.05
CA PHE A 414 -29.96 -11.36 15.91
C PHE A 414 -29.68 -12.78 15.44
N GLN A 415 -29.53 -12.95 14.14
CA GLN A 415 -29.01 -14.16 13.52
C GLN A 415 -27.59 -13.89 13.04
N PHE A 416 -26.70 -14.88 13.22
CA PHE A 416 -25.29 -14.76 12.87
C PHE A 416 -24.89 -15.87 11.90
N LEU A 417 -24.06 -15.52 10.92
CA LEU A 417 -23.34 -16.48 10.10
C LEU A 417 -21.98 -16.75 10.74
N GLY A 418 -21.84 -17.90 11.40
CA GLY A 418 -20.65 -18.24 12.20
C GLY A 418 -20.82 -17.88 13.68
N PRO A 419 -19.71 -17.70 14.43
CA PRO A 419 -19.77 -17.40 15.86
C PRO A 419 -20.60 -16.15 16.19
N ALA A 420 -21.48 -16.25 17.18
CA ALA A 420 -22.26 -15.13 17.67
C ALA A 420 -21.44 -14.28 18.66
N LEU A 421 -21.70 -12.97 18.68
CA LEU A 421 -21.07 -12.07 19.66
C LEU A 421 -21.42 -12.50 21.10
N PRO A 422 -20.43 -12.57 22.02
CA PRO A 422 -20.68 -12.95 23.41
C PRO A 422 -21.66 -12.00 24.10
N GLN A 423 -22.72 -12.53 24.71
CA GLN A 423 -23.71 -11.71 25.43
C GLN A 423 -23.19 -11.21 26.77
N ASN A 424 -22.42 -12.04 27.50
CA ASN A 424 -21.81 -11.64 28.75
C ASN A 424 -20.42 -11.00 28.50
N GLN A 425 -20.41 -9.68 28.34
CA GLN A 425 -19.20 -8.91 28.08
C GLN A 425 -18.21 -8.86 29.26
N SER A 426 -18.62 -9.33 30.45
CA SER A 426 -17.76 -9.47 31.62
C SER A 426 -17.00 -10.79 31.64
N ASN A 427 -17.37 -11.76 30.80
CA ASN A 427 -16.66 -13.04 30.71
C ASN A 427 -15.48 -12.94 29.74
N ASN A 428 -14.27 -12.78 30.30
CA ASN A 428 -13.05 -12.68 29.51
C ASN A 428 -12.73 -13.94 28.69
N GLU A 429 -13.14 -15.12 29.15
CA GLU A 429 -12.88 -16.36 28.44
C GLU A 429 -13.70 -16.43 27.15
N ASP A 430 -14.99 -16.08 27.20
CA ASP A 430 -15.85 -16.06 26.01
C ASP A 430 -15.37 -15.03 24.98
N LEU A 431 -14.91 -13.85 25.44
CA LEU A 431 -14.33 -12.83 24.56
C LEU A 431 -13.04 -13.31 23.89
N ALA A 432 -12.15 -13.95 24.65
CA ALA A 432 -10.90 -14.48 24.12
C ALA A 432 -11.13 -15.63 23.14
N ASN A 433 -12.11 -16.50 23.40
CA ASN A 433 -12.50 -17.57 22.49
C ASN A 433 -13.07 -16.99 21.19
N PHE A 434 -13.95 -15.99 21.28
CA PHE A 434 -14.46 -15.31 20.08
C PHE A 434 -13.33 -14.70 19.23
N CYS A 435 -12.34 -14.06 19.86
CA CYS A 435 -11.16 -13.54 19.18
C CYS A 435 -10.37 -14.60 18.41
N ARG A 436 -10.24 -15.82 18.97
CA ARG A 436 -9.54 -16.93 18.32
C ARG A 436 -10.37 -17.61 17.23
N ASP A 437 -11.66 -17.83 17.51
CA ASP A 437 -12.58 -18.54 16.62
C ASP A 437 -12.94 -17.73 15.37
N THR A 438 -12.89 -16.39 15.46
CA THR A 438 -13.16 -15.47 14.36
C THR A 438 -11.91 -14.81 13.79
N LEU A 439 -10.72 -15.28 14.22
CA LEU A 439 -9.44 -14.72 13.80
C LEU A 439 -9.32 -14.73 12.28
N GLY A 440 -9.17 -13.54 11.73
CA GLY A 440 -8.82 -13.31 10.34
C GLY A 440 -7.66 -12.35 10.20
N SER A 441 -7.27 -12.14 8.95
CA SER A 441 -6.38 -11.04 8.57
C SER A 441 -7.22 -9.78 8.30
N PHE A 442 -6.73 -8.62 8.74
CA PHE A 442 -7.25 -7.34 8.26
C PHE A 442 -6.68 -6.96 6.87
N PHE A 443 -5.88 -7.84 6.26
CA PHE A 443 -5.17 -7.66 4.98
C PHE A 443 -4.22 -6.46 4.95
N HIS A 444 -3.76 -6.03 6.12
CA HIS A 444 -2.89 -4.88 6.32
C HIS A 444 -1.48 -5.30 6.77
N TYR A 445 -1.03 -6.46 6.30
CA TYR A 445 0.26 -7.04 6.64
C TYR A 445 1.43 -6.24 6.07
N HIS A 446 2.49 -6.13 6.86
CA HIS A 446 3.61 -5.23 6.64
C HIS A 446 4.89 -5.75 7.33
N GLY A 447 6.02 -5.12 7.01
CA GLY A 447 7.31 -5.43 7.64
C GLY A 447 8.17 -6.46 6.91
N GLY A 448 9.30 -6.80 7.54
CA GLY A 448 10.32 -7.72 7.02
C GLY A 448 11.53 -7.02 6.42
N CYS A 449 11.38 -5.79 5.93
CA CYS A 449 12.45 -4.94 5.42
C CYS A 449 12.55 -3.63 6.21
N HIS A 450 12.50 -3.71 7.54
CA HIS A 450 12.36 -2.55 8.42
C HIS A 450 13.51 -1.53 8.28
N ILE A 451 13.16 -0.26 8.40
CA ILE A 451 14.11 0.86 8.52
C ILE A 451 14.99 0.65 9.76
N GLY A 452 16.29 0.86 9.62
CA GLY A 452 17.30 0.67 10.65
C GLY A 452 17.83 -0.76 10.79
N SER A 453 17.16 -1.78 10.22
CA SER A 453 17.63 -3.17 10.26
C SER A 453 17.99 -3.73 8.89
N VAL A 454 17.12 -3.53 7.89
CA VAL A 454 17.34 -3.99 6.51
C VAL A 454 17.63 -2.83 5.57
N VAL A 455 16.92 -1.72 5.76
CA VAL A 455 17.14 -0.49 4.97
C VAL A 455 17.54 0.69 5.85
N ASP A 456 18.21 1.69 5.28
CA ASP A 456 18.52 2.96 5.95
C ASP A 456 17.31 3.93 5.95
N GLU A 457 17.47 5.11 6.55
CA GLU A 457 16.44 6.17 6.57
C GLU A 457 16.07 6.73 5.18
N LYS A 458 16.89 6.42 4.18
CA LYS A 458 16.67 6.72 2.76
C LYS A 458 16.22 5.49 1.98
N TYR A 459 15.80 4.45 2.70
CA TYR A 459 15.25 3.19 2.19
C TYR A 459 16.21 2.37 1.34
N ARG A 460 17.52 2.62 1.44
CA ARG A 460 18.56 1.85 0.76
C ARG A 460 18.85 0.58 1.53
N VAL A 461 19.02 -0.53 0.82
CA VAL A 461 19.38 -1.80 1.44
C VAL A 461 20.79 -1.68 2.05
N ASN A 462 20.89 -1.97 3.36
CA ASN A 462 22.13 -1.83 4.10
C ASN A 462 23.24 -2.70 3.48
N GLY A 463 24.39 -2.10 3.18
CA GLY A 463 25.53 -2.79 2.58
C GLY A 463 25.43 -3.04 1.07
N VAL A 464 24.39 -2.52 0.40
CA VAL A 464 24.20 -2.67 -1.05
C VAL A 464 23.95 -1.31 -1.70
N ASN A 465 24.82 -0.96 -2.63
CA ASN A 465 24.69 0.25 -3.43
C ASN A 465 23.66 0.04 -4.56
N ASN A 466 22.98 1.13 -4.94
CA ASN A 466 21.99 1.18 -6.01
C ASN A 466 20.75 0.28 -5.82
N LEU A 467 20.39 -0.04 -4.58
CA LEU A 467 19.23 -0.86 -4.25
C LEU A 467 18.40 -0.22 -3.13
N ARG A 468 17.10 -0.01 -3.37
CA ARG A 468 16.13 0.47 -2.37
C ARG A 468 14.93 -0.46 -2.23
N VAL A 469 14.21 -0.33 -1.12
CA VAL A 469 12.89 -0.95 -0.91
C VAL A 469 11.88 0.14 -0.56
N VAL A 470 10.83 0.30 -1.37
CA VAL A 470 9.80 1.32 -1.20
C VAL A 470 8.42 0.65 -1.36
N ASP A 471 7.93 0.06 -0.28
CA ASP A 471 6.58 -0.50 -0.14
C ASP A 471 6.26 -0.81 1.34
N GLY A 472 5.16 -1.52 1.61
CA GLY A 472 4.73 -1.86 2.97
C GLY A 472 5.68 -2.76 3.78
N SER A 473 6.71 -3.35 3.16
CA SER A 473 7.71 -4.15 3.87
C SER A 473 8.61 -3.33 4.80
N ILE A 474 8.70 -2.01 4.61
CA ILE A 474 9.55 -1.14 5.44
C ILE A 474 8.90 -0.72 6.75
N TYR A 475 7.57 -0.85 6.85
CA TYR A 475 6.83 -0.38 8.01
C TYR A 475 7.03 -1.32 9.19
N LYS A 476 7.30 -0.73 10.36
CA LYS A 476 7.18 -1.43 11.64
C LYS A 476 5.73 -1.67 12.02
N ASP A 477 4.89 -0.68 11.75
CA ASP A 477 3.47 -0.67 12.07
C ASP A 477 2.64 -0.11 10.91
N SER A 478 1.44 -0.66 10.70
CA SER A 478 0.52 -0.24 9.63
C SER A 478 0.07 1.22 9.81
N PRO A 479 0.29 2.12 8.83
CA PRO A 479 -0.13 3.52 8.93
C PRO A 479 -1.65 3.68 8.81
N GLY A 480 -2.22 4.49 9.71
CA GLY A 480 -3.63 4.89 9.68
C GLY A 480 -4.62 3.73 9.82
N THR A 481 -5.91 4.02 9.58
CA THR A 481 -6.97 3.01 9.54
C THR A 481 -6.73 2.02 8.40
N ASN A 482 -6.43 2.55 7.21
CA ASN A 482 -6.08 1.79 6.02
C ASN A 482 -4.77 2.33 5.42
N PRO A 483 -3.75 1.48 5.16
CA PRO A 483 -2.44 1.95 4.76
C PRO A 483 -2.33 2.40 3.30
N GLN A 484 -3.34 2.14 2.44
CA GLN A 484 -3.18 2.31 0.99
C GLN A 484 -2.83 3.75 0.58
N ALA A 485 -3.43 4.75 1.23
CA ALA A 485 -3.17 6.15 0.92
C ALA A 485 -1.72 6.49 1.21
N THR A 486 -1.26 6.14 2.42
CA THR A 486 0.11 6.37 2.88
C THR A 486 1.13 5.62 2.03
N THR A 487 0.80 4.41 1.56
CA THR A 487 1.69 3.65 0.67
C THR A 487 1.75 4.23 -0.74
N MET A 488 0.65 4.77 -1.28
CA MET A 488 0.70 5.52 -2.55
C MET A 488 1.48 6.83 -2.40
N MET A 489 1.24 7.55 -1.30
CA MET A 489 1.94 8.77 -0.92
C MET A 489 3.46 8.50 -0.80
N LEU A 490 3.86 7.43 -0.13
CA LEU A 490 5.27 7.04 0.03
C LEU A 490 6.01 6.93 -1.32
N GLY A 491 5.35 6.39 -2.34
CA GLY A 491 5.94 6.25 -3.68
C GLY A 491 6.25 7.60 -4.33
N SER A 492 5.31 8.55 -4.30
CA SER A 492 5.53 9.91 -4.84
C SER A 492 6.47 10.74 -3.97
N TYR A 493 6.30 10.66 -2.64
CA TYR A 493 7.16 11.33 -1.64
C TYR A 493 8.63 10.98 -1.82
N ASN A 494 8.98 9.70 -2.04
CA ASN A 494 10.37 9.29 -2.17
C ASN A 494 11.07 9.98 -3.36
N CYS A 495 10.34 10.14 -4.46
CA CYS A 495 10.85 10.85 -5.63
C CYS A 495 10.97 12.36 -5.36
N LEU A 496 10.00 12.97 -4.68
CA LEU A 496 10.08 14.39 -4.28
C LEU A 496 11.32 14.64 -3.41
N VAL A 497 11.54 13.83 -2.38
CA VAL A 497 12.72 13.94 -1.51
C VAL A 497 14.02 13.90 -2.30
N ASP A 498 14.16 12.95 -3.23
CA ASP A 498 15.37 12.85 -4.07
C ASP A 498 15.57 14.07 -4.99
N MET A 499 14.48 14.64 -5.51
CA MET A 499 14.51 15.85 -6.33
C MET A 499 14.87 17.09 -5.49
N TYR A 500 14.21 17.32 -4.36
CA TYR A 500 14.50 18.41 -3.44
C TYR A 500 15.94 18.34 -2.92
N ALA A 501 16.40 17.17 -2.46
CA ALA A 501 17.78 16.99 -2.00
C ALA A 501 18.81 17.28 -3.10
N SER A 502 18.50 16.95 -4.37
CA SER A 502 19.36 17.28 -5.50
C SER A 502 19.48 18.79 -5.73
N ILE A 503 18.37 19.51 -5.61
CA ILE A 503 18.34 20.96 -5.79
C ILE A 503 18.96 21.66 -4.60
N ASP A 504 18.74 21.19 -3.37
CA ASP A 504 19.36 21.75 -2.17
C ASP A 504 20.88 21.63 -2.24
N LYS A 505 21.39 20.48 -2.68
CA LYS A 505 22.83 20.31 -2.92
C LYS A 505 23.33 21.23 -4.04
N ALA A 506 22.56 21.38 -5.13
CA ALA A 506 22.91 22.32 -6.19
C ALA A 506 22.90 23.78 -5.68
N ARG A 507 21.95 24.12 -4.79
CA ARG A 507 21.83 25.43 -4.16
C ARG A 507 22.98 25.69 -3.21
N GLU A 508 23.37 24.72 -2.40
CA GLU A 508 24.52 24.83 -1.50
C GLU A 508 25.81 25.09 -2.29
N LEU A 509 26.01 24.34 -3.39
CA LEU A 509 27.16 24.55 -4.28
C LEU A 509 27.13 25.93 -4.92
N PHE A 510 25.98 26.33 -5.47
CA PHE A 510 25.76 27.66 -6.03
C PHE A 510 26.02 28.76 -5.00
N ASP A 511 25.66 28.53 -3.74
CA ASP A 511 25.84 29.51 -2.68
C ASP A 511 27.28 29.65 -2.21
N LYS A 512 28.06 28.57 -2.29
CA LYS A 512 29.50 28.55 -2.01
C LYS A 512 30.37 29.05 -3.17
N MET A 513 29.81 29.30 -4.36
CA MET A 513 30.59 29.81 -5.50
C MET A 513 31.19 31.19 -5.19
N PRO A 514 32.53 31.36 -5.26
CA PRO A 514 33.17 32.66 -5.02
C PRO A 514 32.72 33.73 -6.02
N GLN A 515 32.43 33.30 -7.25
CA GLN A 515 31.91 34.12 -8.34
C GLN A 515 30.76 33.37 -9.02
N ARG A 516 29.56 33.95 -9.03
CA ARG A 516 28.38 33.40 -9.72
C ARG A 516 28.21 34.11 -11.06
N ASN A 517 28.18 33.36 -12.17
CA ASN A 517 28.01 33.91 -13.51
C ASN A 517 26.56 33.73 -14.00
N VAL A 518 26.18 34.41 -15.09
CA VAL A 518 24.80 34.35 -15.64
C VAL A 518 24.35 32.90 -15.89
N GLY A 519 25.26 32.03 -16.36
CA GLY A 519 24.97 30.62 -16.57
C GLY A 519 24.63 29.86 -15.29
N SER A 520 25.35 30.09 -14.18
CA SER A 520 25.06 29.42 -12.90
C SER A 520 23.73 29.91 -12.29
N TRP A 521 23.39 31.19 -12.46
CA TRP A 521 22.07 31.72 -12.06
C TRP A 521 20.95 31.09 -12.90
N ASN A 522 21.12 31.06 -14.23
CA ASN A 522 20.15 30.44 -15.14
C ASN A 522 19.94 28.96 -14.81
N ALA A 523 21.02 28.22 -14.51
CA ALA A 523 20.93 26.80 -14.14
C ALA A 523 20.13 26.59 -12.86
N MET A 524 20.34 27.41 -11.83
CA MET A 524 19.55 27.30 -10.59
C MET A 524 18.10 27.72 -10.75
N ILE A 525 17.83 28.81 -11.48
CA ILE A 525 16.46 29.27 -11.75
C ILE A 525 15.73 28.24 -12.60
N ALA A 526 16.38 27.68 -13.63
CA ALA A 526 15.82 26.61 -14.44
C ALA A 526 15.59 25.34 -13.62
N GLY A 527 16.50 24.97 -12.72
CA GLY A 527 16.32 23.86 -11.79
C GLY A 527 15.07 24.07 -10.93
N TYR A 528 14.96 25.18 -10.20
CA TYR A 528 13.76 25.47 -9.40
C TYR A 528 12.49 25.55 -10.26
N ALA A 529 12.55 26.14 -11.44
CA ALA A 529 11.43 26.21 -12.38
C ALA A 529 10.97 24.83 -12.87
N GLN A 530 11.92 23.93 -13.18
CA GLN A 530 11.65 22.58 -13.67
C GLN A 530 11.01 21.67 -12.62
N TYR A 531 11.25 21.95 -11.34
CA TYR A 531 10.69 21.18 -10.23
C TYR A 531 9.55 21.91 -9.52
N GLU A 532 8.89 22.87 -10.20
CA GLU A 532 7.72 23.62 -9.70
C GLU A 532 7.97 24.44 -8.41
N PHE A 533 9.23 24.70 -8.06
CA PHE A 533 9.63 25.58 -6.95
C PHE A 533 9.61 27.05 -7.38
N VAL A 534 8.44 27.51 -7.83
CA VAL A 534 8.28 28.82 -8.48
C VAL A 534 8.70 29.96 -7.57
N GLU A 535 8.44 29.88 -6.26
CA GLU A 535 8.86 30.91 -5.30
C GLU A 535 10.39 30.95 -5.14
N ASN A 536 11.07 29.81 -5.08
CA ASN A 536 12.53 29.76 -5.02
C ASN A 536 13.16 30.21 -6.35
N ALA A 537 12.56 29.82 -7.47
CA ALA A 537 12.96 30.28 -8.81
C ALA A 537 12.83 31.80 -8.91
N ARG A 538 11.70 32.35 -8.42
CA ARG A 538 11.43 33.79 -8.37
C ARG A 538 12.41 34.52 -7.47
N GLU A 539 12.67 34.02 -6.27
CA GLU A 539 13.64 34.60 -5.35
C GLU A 539 15.03 34.73 -6.01
N LEU A 540 15.51 33.67 -6.66
CA LEU A 540 16.80 33.71 -7.36
C LEU A 540 16.77 34.61 -8.60
N PHE A 541 15.69 34.57 -9.38
CA PHE A 541 15.51 35.45 -10.53
C PHE A 541 15.53 36.92 -10.12
N ASP A 542 14.95 37.23 -8.95
CA ASP A 542 14.91 38.58 -8.43
C ASP A 542 16.28 39.06 -7.93
N ARG A 543 17.06 38.16 -7.32
CA ARG A 543 18.43 38.40 -6.87
C ARG A 543 19.49 38.38 -7.98
N MET A 544 19.14 37.89 -9.17
CA MET A 544 20.06 37.76 -10.30
C MET A 544 20.54 39.15 -10.78
N PRO A 545 21.87 39.45 -10.77
CA PRO A 545 22.38 40.79 -11.11
C PRO A 545 22.10 41.22 -12.56
N ARG A 546 22.04 40.25 -13.48
CA ARG A 546 21.77 40.50 -14.90
C ARG A 546 20.89 39.39 -15.45
N ARG A 547 19.62 39.73 -15.69
CA ARG A 547 18.62 38.83 -16.30
C ARG A 547 18.79 38.81 -17.81
N ASP A 548 18.61 37.64 -18.41
CA ASP A 548 18.70 37.40 -19.84
C ASP A 548 17.43 36.70 -20.36
N VAL A 549 17.43 36.29 -21.62
CA VAL A 549 16.27 35.62 -22.23
C VAL A 549 16.02 34.26 -21.58
N ILE A 550 17.08 33.52 -21.22
CA ILE A 550 16.97 32.17 -20.65
C ILE A 550 16.30 32.22 -19.28
N SER A 551 16.77 33.08 -18.37
CA SER A 551 16.16 33.27 -17.05
C SER A 551 14.70 33.72 -17.11
N ARG A 552 14.34 34.59 -18.07
CA ARG A 552 12.94 35.02 -18.27
C ARG A 552 12.05 33.89 -18.80
N THR A 553 12.54 33.12 -19.76
CA THR A 553 11.82 31.97 -20.31
C THR A 553 11.59 30.90 -19.24
N ALA A 554 12.59 30.64 -18.39
CA ALA A 554 12.46 29.71 -17.26
C ALA A 554 11.34 30.15 -16.30
N MET A 555 11.26 31.44 -15.95
CA MET A 555 10.19 31.95 -15.09
C MET A 555 8.80 31.89 -15.75
N ILE A 556 8.71 32.20 -17.05
CA ILE A 556 7.44 32.09 -17.78
C ILE A 556 6.97 30.63 -17.82
N ALA A 557 7.88 29.69 -18.06
CA ALA A 557 7.57 28.26 -18.00
C ALA A 557 7.09 27.84 -16.60
N ALA A 558 7.80 28.28 -15.55
CA ALA A 558 7.42 28.02 -14.16
C ALA A 558 6.01 28.53 -13.83
N TYR A 559 5.65 29.75 -14.25
CA TYR A 559 4.31 30.32 -14.04
C TYR A 559 3.22 29.74 -14.94
N ALA A 560 3.59 29.10 -16.06
CA ALA A 560 2.62 28.45 -16.95
C ALA A 560 2.29 27.02 -16.52
N GLN A 561 3.17 26.41 -15.72
CA GLN A 561 3.02 25.06 -15.18
C GLN A 561 2.37 25.03 -13.78
N ASN A 562 2.37 26.17 -13.07
CA ASN A 562 1.76 26.39 -11.76
C ASN A 562 0.37 27.04 -11.93
#